data_AF-A0A2U3NCN4-F1
#
_entry.id   AF-A0A2U3NCN4-F1
#
_cell.length_a   1.000
_cell.length_b   1.000
_cell.length_c   1.000
_cell.angle_alpha   90.00
_cell.angle_beta   90.00
_cell.angle_gamma   90.00
#
_symmetry.space_group_name_H-M   'P 1'
#
loop_
_entity.id
_entity.type
_entity.pdbx_description
1 polymer ?
#
loop_
_entity_poly.entity_id
_entity_poly.type
_entity_poly.pdbx_seq_one_letter_code
_entity_poly.pdbx_strand_id
1 'polypeptide(L)'
;MRCTVFGTGYLGATHAAGMAELGHDVVGVDIDAGKIAKLAGGDIPFYEPGLRKLLRDNLAAGRLQFTTDYDLAADFADVHFLGVGTPQKKGEYGADLCHVHAVIDALVPRLTRPSVLIGKSTVPVGTAAELNQRAAALAPPGVDVEIAWNPEFLREGYAVHDTLHPDRIVLGIQQDSTRAEGAVRELYGPLLEAGVPFLVTDLQTAELVKVSANAFLATKISFINAISEVCEAAGADVSLLADALGYDSRIGRQFLNAGLGFGGGCLPKDIRAFMARAGELGADQALTFLREVDSINMRRRTRMVELATAACGGSLLGANIAVLGAAFKPESDDVRDSPALNVAGQLQLNGAAVNVYDPKALDNAQRLFPTLNYAVSVEEACERADAVLVLTEWRQFVDLDPDGLADRVRARVIVDGRNCLEFARWQRAGWRVFRLGAPRPSGDRERGGAGRSASGRRGLAEIASAAEPGAAGRRPRPSGETADSFAMASSADRR
;
A
#
# COMPACT_ATOMS: atom_id res chain seq x y z
N MET A 1 16.28 -26.53 -11.97
CA MET A 1 15.04 -26.89 -12.70
C MET A 1 14.81 -25.97 -13.88
N ARG A 2 13.88 -26.34 -14.77
CA ARG A 2 13.22 -25.42 -15.70
C ARG A 2 11.86 -24.98 -15.14
N CYS A 3 11.47 -23.72 -15.34
CA CYS A 3 10.11 -23.25 -15.07
C CYS A 3 9.68 -22.12 -16.01
N THR A 4 8.37 -21.87 -16.11
CA THR A 4 7.86 -20.69 -16.84
C THR A 4 7.13 -19.72 -15.92
N VAL A 5 7.03 -18.45 -16.30
CA VAL A 5 6.28 -17.43 -15.56
C VAL A 5 5.33 -16.71 -16.52
N PHE A 6 4.03 -16.99 -16.40
CA PHE A 6 2.97 -16.38 -17.21
C PHE A 6 2.55 -15.03 -16.63
N GLY A 7 2.56 -14.01 -17.50
CA GLY A 7 2.44 -12.60 -17.14
C GLY A 7 3.80 -12.00 -16.79
N THR A 8 4.23 -10.98 -17.52
CA THR A 8 5.51 -10.28 -17.33
C THR A 8 5.33 -8.83 -16.92
N GLY A 9 4.21 -8.55 -16.22
CA GLY A 9 4.06 -7.31 -15.45
C GLY A 9 4.99 -7.28 -14.23
N TYR A 10 4.81 -6.26 -13.38
CA TYR A 10 5.66 -5.99 -12.21
C TYR A 10 6.04 -7.26 -11.41
N LEU A 11 5.03 -8.04 -10.99
CA LEU A 11 5.22 -9.29 -10.25
C LEU A 11 5.99 -10.33 -11.06
N GLY A 12 5.46 -10.73 -12.22
CA GLY A 12 5.98 -11.88 -12.95
C GLY A 12 7.34 -11.66 -13.60
N ALA A 13 7.65 -10.45 -14.08
CA ALA A 13 8.99 -10.14 -14.58
C ALA A 13 10.03 -10.13 -13.44
N THR A 14 9.68 -9.59 -12.26
CA THR A 14 10.55 -9.66 -11.07
C THR A 14 10.75 -11.10 -10.62
N HIS A 15 9.68 -11.89 -10.58
CA HIS A 15 9.72 -13.29 -10.17
C HIS A 15 10.54 -14.15 -11.15
N ALA A 16 10.38 -13.96 -12.46
CA ALA A 16 11.16 -14.67 -13.48
C ALA A 16 12.67 -14.38 -13.36
N ALA A 17 13.05 -13.10 -13.17
CA ALA A 17 14.44 -12.72 -12.93
C ALA A 17 14.97 -13.28 -11.61
N GLY A 18 14.16 -13.31 -10.55
CA GLY A 18 14.51 -13.92 -9.27
C GLY A 18 14.73 -15.43 -9.36
N MET A 19 13.87 -16.17 -10.07
CA MET A 19 14.05 -17.61 -10.27
C MET A 19 15.31 -17.92 -11.11
N ALA A 20 15.63 -17.08 -12.11
CA ALA A 20 16.86 -17.23 -12.88
C ALA A 20 18.12 -16.95 -12.04
N GLU A 21 18.05 -15.98 -11.10
CA GLU A 21 19.12 -15.69 -10.16
C GLU A 21 19.35 -16.82 -9.15
N LEU A 22 18.28 -17.50 -8.70
CA LEU A 22 18.38 -18.72 -7.88
C LEU A 22 18.96 -19.92 -8.65
N GLY A 23 19.27 -19.77 -9.95
CA GLY A 23 19.96 -20.79 -10.75
C GLY A 23 19.03 -21.68 -11.58
N HIS A 24 17.76 -21.31 -11.75
CA HIS A 24 16.83 -22.03 -12.61
C HIS A 24 16.89 -21.52 -14.06
N ASP A 25 16.51 -22.36 -15.02
CA ASP A 25 16.27 -21.95 -16.39
C ASP A 25 14.81 -21.49 -16.52
N VAL A 26 14.57 -20.27 -16.98
CA VAL A 26 13.27 -19.59 -16.87
C VAL A 26 12.81 -19.01 -18.20
N VAL A 27 11.56 -19.26 -18.57
CA VAL A 27 10.88 -18.57 -19.68
C VAL A 27 9.75 -17.69 -19.15
N GLY A 28 9.88 -16.38 -19.28
CA GLY A 28 8.79 -15.42 -19.06
C GLY A 28 7.84 -15.38 -20.27
N VAL A 29 6.54 -15.53 -20.03
CA VAL A 29 5.52 -15.61 -21.09
C VAL A 29 4.50 -14.49 -20.96
N ASP A 30 4.19 -13.79 -22.04
CA ASP A 30 3.18 -12.74 -22.07
C ASP A 30 2.56 -12.63 -23.47
N ILE A 31 1.31 -12.17 -23.55
CA ILE A 31 0.63 -11.97 -24.85
C ILE A 31 1.07 -10.68 -25.55
N ASP A 32 1.68 -9.74 -24.82
CA ASP A 32 2.17 -8.47 -25.35
C ASP A 32 3.57 -8.63 -25.96
N ALA A 33 3.61 -8.82 -27.29
CA ALA A 33 4.86 -8.92 -28.04
C ALA A 33 5.78 -7.69 -27.89
N GLY A 34 5.22 -6.49 -27.67
CA GLY A 34 6.01 -5.28 -27.45
C GLY A 34 6.69 -5.25 -26.09
N LYS A 35 6.03 -5.80 -25.06
CA LYS A 35 6.61 -6.02 -23.73
C LYS A 35 7.67 -7.11 -23.74
N ILE A 36 7.40 -8.24 -24.42
CA ILE A 36 8.37 -9.34 -24.60
C ILE A 36 9.63 -8.85 -25.33
N ALA A 37 9.49 -8.07 -26.41
CA ALA A 37 10.64 -7.51 -27.13
C ALA A 37 11.51 -6.59 -26.25
N LYS A 38 10.90 -5.76 -25.39
CA LYS A 38 11.65 -4.92 -24.42
C LYS A 38 12.40 -5.77 -23.40
N LEU A 39 11.71 -6.73 -22.78
CA LEU A 39 12.29 -7.59 -21.75
C LEU A 39 13.42 -8.46 -22.30
N ALA A 40 13.25 -9.04 -23.50
CA ALA A 40 14.30 -9.77 -24.21
C ALA A 40 15.51 -8.88 -24.57
N GLY A 41 15.28 -7.60 -24.85
CA GLY A 41 16.33 -6.58 -25.03
C GLY A 41 17.02 -6.11 -23.73
N GLY A 42 16.60 -6.62 -22.56
CA GLY A 42 17.12 -6.19 -21.26
C GLY A 42 16.55 -4.87 -20.75
N ASP A 43 15.42 -4.43 -21.28
CA ASP A 43 14.72 -3.20 -20.88
C ASP A 43 13.40 -3.50 -20.16
N ILE A 44 13.15 -2.77 -19.07
CA ILE A 44 12.01 -2.98 -18.18
C ILE A 44 11.04 -1.80 -18.31
N PRO A 45 9.73 -2.04 -18.48
CA PRO A 45 8.73 -1.00 -18.69
C PRO A 45 8.22 -0.33 -17.39
N PHE A 46 8.89 -0.55 -16.26
CA PHE A 46 8.60 0.00 -14.94
C PHE A 46 9.91 0.19 -14.15
N TYR A 47 9.87 0.93 -13.04
CA TYR A 47 11.01 1.14 -12.15
C TYR A 47 10.98 0.15 -10.98
N GLU A 48 12.09 -0.56 -10.79
CA GLU A 48 12.38 -1.37 -9.61
C GLU A 48 13.90 -1.36 -9.37
N PRO A 49 14.40 -0.99 -8.18
CA PRO A 49 15.83 -1.00 -7.86
C PRO A 49 16.48 -2.37 -8.10
N GLY A 50 17.64 -2.38 -8.75
CA GLY A 50 18.41 -3.59 -9.05
C GLY A 50 17.86 -4.45 -10.20
N LEU A 51 16.55 -4.46 -10.47
CA LEU A 51 15.94 -5.42 -11.41
C LEU A 51 16.50 -5.32 -12.84
N ARG A 52 16.81 -4.12 -13.33
CA ARG A 52 17.42 -3.97 -14.67
C ARG A 52 18.78 -4.64 -14.79
N LYS A 53 19.57 -4.67 -13.71
CA LYS A 53 20.85 -5.41 -13.68
C LYS A 53 20.56 -6.92 -13.64
N LEU A 54 19.71 -7.34 -12.70
CA LEU A 54 19.32 -8.75 -12.52
C LEU A 54 18.80 -9.40 -13.82
N LEU A 55 17.92 -8.69 -14.53
CA LEU A 55 17.39 -9.09 -15.84
C LEU A 55 18.51 -9.28 -16.86
N ARG A 56 19.37 -8.28 -17.04
CA ARG A 56 20.44 -8.29 -18.06
C ARG A 56 21.48 -9.36 -17.78
N ASP A 57 21.85 -9.57 -16.52
CA ASP A 57 22.83 -10.59 -16.14
C ASP A 57 22.29 -12.01 -16.41
N ASN A 58 21.01 -12.27 -16.12
CA ASN A 58 20.39 -13.57 -16.34
C ASN A 58 20.02 -13.85 -17.81
N LEU A 59 19.70 -12.81 -18.60
CA LEU A 59 19.63 -12.89 -20.07
C LEU A 59 21.00 -13.25 -20.66
N ALA A 60 22.07 -12.55 -20.25
CA ALA A 60 23.43 -12.80 -20.73
C ALA A 60 23.97 -14.18 -20.32
N ALA A 61 23.54 -14.70 -19.16
CA ALA A 61 23.86 -16.05 -18.71
C ALA A 61 23.03 -17.15 -19.40
N GLY A 62 22.05 -16.80 -20.25
CA GLY A 62 21.19 -17.75 -20.96
C GLY A 62 20.11 -18.43 -20.11
N ARG A 63 20.07 -18.16 -18.79
CA ARG A 63 19.10 -18.74 -17.84
C ARG A 63 17.72 -18.09 -17.88
N LEU A 64 17.58 -16.92 -18.50
CA LEU A 64 16.31 -16.23 -18.63
C LEU A 64 16.01 -15.94 -20.10
N GLN A 65 14.79 -16.22 -20.53
CA GLN A 65 14.29 -15.95 -21.88
C GLN A 65 12.84 -15.43 -21.81
N PHE A 66 12.36 -14.82 -22.89
CA PHE A 66 11.01 -14.27 -22.98
C PHE A 66 10.33 -14.66 -24.29
N THR A 67 9.05 -15.03 -24.23
CA THR A 67 8.28 -15.48 -25.41
C THR A 67 6.81 -15.07 -25.35
N THR A 68 6.14 -15.10 -26.49
CA THR A 68 4.67 -15.09 -26.61
C THR A 68 4.10 -16.50 -26.89
N ASP A 69 4.96 -17.49 -27.10
CA ASP A 69 4.62 -18.84 -27.54
C ASP A 69 4.28 -19.76 -26.35
N TYR A 70 3.02 -20.20 -26.29
CA TYR A 70 2.52 -21.12 -25.27
C TYR A 70 2.88 -22.59 -25.54
N ASP A 71 3.10 -22.97 -26.80
CA ASP A 71 3.50 -24.33 -27.17
C ASP A 71 4.98 -24.56 -26.78
N LEU A 72 5.84 -23.56 -27.02
CA LEU A 72 7.21 -23.54 -26.48
C LEU A 72 7.21 -23.58 -24.95
N ALA A 73 6.36 -22.78 -24.30
CA ALA A 73 6.30 -22.73 -22.83
C ALA A 73 5.85 -24.07 -22.21
N ALA A 74 4.96 -24.80 -22.88
CA ALA A 74 4.45 -26.10 -22.44
C ALA A 74 5.45 -27.26 -22.63
N ASP A 75 6.31 -27.23 -23.65
CA ASP A 75 7.38 -28.23 -23.79
C ASP A 75 8.62 -27.91 -22.95
N PHE A 76 8.87 -26.63 -22.66
CA PHE A 76 10.08 -26.18 -21.97
C PHE A 76 10.20 -26.70 -20.52
N ALA A 77 9.09 -26.73 -19.76
CA ALA A 77 9.08 -27.07 -18.34
C ALA A 77 7.77 -27.76 -17.93
N ASP A 78 7.81 -28.46 -16.79
CA ASP A 78 6.64 -29.06 -16.15
C ASP A 78 6.11 -28.21 -14.96
N VAL A 79 6.74 -27.07 -14.67
CA VAL A 79 6.38 -26.17 -13.57
C VAL A 79 6.14 -24.74 -14.09
N HIS A 80 4.95 -24.23 -13.84
CA HIS A 80 4.45 -23.00 -14.46
C HIS A 80 3.87 -22.04 -13.42
N PHE A 81 4.46 -20.86 -13.27
CA PHE A 81 3.95 -19.83 -12.38
C PHE A 81 2.91 -18.94 -13.08
N LEU A 82 1.82 -18.61 -12.38
CA LEU A 82 0.79 -17.68 -12.85
C LEU A 82 0.94 -16.35 -12.11
N GLY A 83 1.61 -15.39 -12.76
CA GLY A 83 1.91 -14.04 -12.25
C GLY A 83 1.16 -12.91 -12.98
N VAL A 84 0.04 -13.21 -13.64
CA VAL A 84 -0.80 -12.25 -14.36
C VAL A 84 -1.55 -11.31 -13.41
N GLY A 85 -1.98 -10.15 -13.91
CA GLY A 85 -2.72 -9.16 -13.12
C GLY A 85 -4.14 -9.61 -12.80
N THR A 86 -4.63 -9.22 -11.62
CA THR A 86 -6.01 -9.39 -11.15
C THR A 86 -6.56 -8.03 -10.74
N PRO A 87 -6.90 -7.16 -11.71
CA PRO A 87 -7.37 -5.80 -11.43
C PRO A 87 -8.75 -5.83 -10.76
N GLN A 88 -9.16 -4.73 -10.13
CA GLN A 88 -10.53 -4.57 -9.66
C GLN A 88 -11.46 -4.42 -10.88
N LYS A 89 -12.61 -5.12 -10.88
CA LYS A 89 -13.62 -4.98 -11.94
C LYS A 89 -14.14 -3.55 -12.03
N LYS A 90 -14.41 -3.07 -13.24
CA LYS A 90 -14.86 -1.69 -13.48
C LYS A 90 -16.28 -1.48 -12.93
N GLY A 91 -16.39 -0.70 -11.86
CA GLY A 91 -17.68 -0.36 -11.22
C GLY A 91 -18.12 -1.32 -10.12
N GLU A 92 -17.35 -2.37 -9.84
CA GLU A 92 -17.58 -3.35 -8.78
C GLU A 92 -16.38 -3.37 -7.81
N TYR A 93 -16.52 -3.98 -6.64
CA TYR A 93 -15.39 -4.21 -5.72
C TYR A 93 -14.66 -5.54 -5.94
N GLY A 94 -15.23 -6.47 -6.71
CA GLY A 94 -14.64 -7.79 -6.97
C GLY A 94 -13.37 -7.72 -7.84
N ALA A 95 -12.54 -8.77 -7.74
CA ALA A 95 -11.40 -8.95 -8.63
C ALA A 95 -11.84 -9.48 -10.01
N ASP A 96 -11.15 -9.05 -11.05
CA ASP A 96 -11.21 -9.64 -12.38
C ASP A 96 -10.21 -10.79 -12.47
N LEU A 97 -10.70 -11.97 -12.84
CA LEU A 97 -9.96 -13.23 -12.93
C LEU A 97 -9.69 -13.64 -14.39
N CYS A 98 -10.19 -12.89 -15.38
CA CYS A 98 -10.16 -13.30 -16.79
C CYS A 98 -8.75 -13.61 -17.31
N HIS A 99 -7.72 -12.94 -16.79
CA HIS A 99 -6.33 -13.18 -17.16
C HIS A 99 -5.79 -14.51 -16.59
N VAL A 100 -6.14 -14.85 -15.35
CA VAL A 100 -5.74 -16.14 -14.73
C VAL A 100 -6.46 -17.28 -15.42
N HIS A 101 -7.76 -17.11 -15.69
CA HIS A 101 -8.57 -18.02 -16.50
C HIS A 101 -7.99 -18.25 -17.89
N ALA A 102 -7.61 -17.19 -18.60
CA ALA A 102 -7.02 -17.30 -19.94
C ALA A 102 -5.68 -18.05 -19.96
N VAL A 103 -4.85 -17.95 -18.92
CA VAL A 103 -3.61 -18.75 -18.81
C VAL A 103 -3.94 -20.24 -18.68
N ILE A 104 -4.91 -20.62 -17.84
CA ILE A 104 -5.37 -22.02 -17.72
C ILE A 104 -5.91 -22.53 -19.06
N ASP A 105 -6.81 -21.78 -19.72
CA ASP A 105 -7.44 -22.16 -20.98
C ASP A 105 -6.44 -22.35 -22.12
N ALA A 106 -5.39 -21.52 -22.15
CA ALA A 106 -4.36 -21.60 -23.18
C ALA A 106 -3.30 -22.66 -22.88
N LEU A 107 -2.83 -22.77 -21.63
CA LEU A 107 -1.71 -23.65 -21.27
C LEU A 107 -2.14 -25.12 -21.14
N VAL A 108 -3.19 -25.40 -20.36
CA VAL A 108 -3.48 -26.77 -19.93
C VAL A 108 -3.72 -27.75 -21.10
N PRO A 109 -4.45 -27.39 -22.18
CA PRO A 109 -4.62 -28.27 -23.34
C PRO A 109 -3.33 -28.61 -24.12
N ARG A 110 -2.22 -27.91 -23.84
CA ARG A 110 -0.90 -28.08 -24.51
C ARG A 110 0.07 -28.94 -23.71
N LEU A 111 -0.23 -29.21 -22.43
CA LEU A 111 0.63 -29.98 -21.55
C LEU A 111 0.68 -31.45 -22.01
N THR A 112 1.87 -32.01 -22.11
CA THR A 112 2.09 -33.41 -22.55
C THR A 112 2.67 -34.30 -21.44
N ARG A 113 2.93 -33.73 -20.26
CA ARG A 113 3.63 -34.33 -19.13
C ARG A 113 2.91 -33.93 -17.83
N PRO A 114 3.00 -34.71 -16.73
CA PRO A 114 2.44 -34.31 -15.46
C PRO A 114 3.06 -32.99 -14.97
N SER A 115 2.23 -31.98 -14.70
CA SER A 115 2.69 -30.60 -14.44
C SER A 115 2.15 -30.04 -13.13
N VAL A 116 2.81 -28.98 -12.65
CA VAL A 116 2.36 -28.18 -11.50
C VAL A 116 2.21 -26.72 -11.92
N LEU A 117 1.00 -26.18 -11.75
CA LEU A 117 0.67 -24.77 -12.02
C LEU A 117 0.57 -24.03 -10.69
N ILE A 118 1.44 -23.05 -10.48
CA ILE A 118 1.65 -22.36 -9.21
C ILE A 118 1.15 -20.91 -9.30
N GLY A 119 0.05 -20.61 -8.62
CA GLY A 119 -0.46 -19.24 -8.53
C GLY A 119 0.45 -18.30 -7.74
N LYS A 120 0.87 -17.19 -8.34
CA LYS A 120 1.54 -16.06 -7.68
C LYS A 120 0.61 -14.86 -7.53
N SER A 121 -0.35 -14.70 -8.44
CA SER A 121 -1.34 -13.63 -8.46
C SER A 121 -2.15 -13.54 -7.15
N THR A 122 -2.58 -12.33 -6.78
CA THR A 122 -3.50 -12.15 -5.63
C THR A 122 -4.93 -12.38 -6.10
N VAL A 123 -5.59 -13.42 -5.60
CA VAL A 123 -6.95 -13.83 -6.00
C VAL A 123 -7.88 -13.90 -4.77
N PRO A 124 -9.21 -13.80 -4.96
CA PRO A 124 -10.18 -14.09 -3.89
C PRO A 124 -10.14 -15.57 -3.49
N VAL A 125 -10.39 -15.87 -2.21
CA VAL A 125 -10.40 -17.25 -1.70
C VAL A 125 -11.40 -18.16 -2.44
N GLY A 126 -10.97 -19.37 -2.76
CA GLY A 126 -11.68 -20.37 -3.56
C GLY A 126 -11.35 -20.33 -5.05
N THR A 127 -10.52 -19.40 -5.52
CA THR A 127 -10.14 -19.32 -6.93
C THR A 127 -9.24 -20.49 -7.32
N ALA A 128 -8.20 -20.80 -6.53
CA ALA A 128 -7.30 -21.91 -6.81
C ALA A 128 -8.03 -23.27 -6.89
N ALA A 129 -9.07 -23.46 -6.07
CA ALA A 129 -9.91 -24.66 -6.11
C ALA A 129 -10.78 -24.73 -7.39
N GLU A 130 -11.30 -23.60 -7.87
CA GLU A 130 -12.01 -23.50 -9.15
C GLU A 130 -11.07 -23.74 -10.33
N LEU A 131 -9.88 -23.12 -10.34
CA LEU A 131 -8.86 -23.34 -11.35
C LEU A 131 -8.40 -24.80 -11.42
N ASN A 132 -8.41 -25.54 -10.30
CA ASN A 132 -8.09 -26.97 -10.28
C ASN A 132 -9.14 -27.82 -11.00
N GLN A 133 -10.43 -27.55 -10.75
CA GLN A 133 -11.52 -28.19 -11.50
C GLN A 133 -11.45 -27.86 -12.99
N ARG A 134 -11.09 -26.61 -13.31
CA ARG A 134 -10.93 -26.11 -14.67
C ARG A 134 -9.75 -26.76 -15.40
N ALA A 135 -8.60 -26.88 -14.74
CA ALA A 135 -7.44 -27.59 -15.27
C ALA A 135 -7.74 -29.08 -15.49
N ALA A 136 -8.36 -29.75 -14.53
CA ALA A 136 -8.75 -31.16 -14.66
C ALA A 136 -9.73 -31.41 -15.84
N ALA A 137 -10.62 -30.44 -16.14
CA ALA A 137 -11.53 -30.52 -17.27
C ALA A 137 -10.88 -30.24 -18.65
N LEU A 138 -9.71 -29.60 -18.66
CA LEU A 138 -8.97 -29.21 -19.87
C LEU A 138 -7.73 -30.09 -20.15
N ALA A 139 -7.27 -30.85 -19.16
CA ALA A 139 -6.10 -31.70 -19.24
C ALA A 139 -6.25 -32.78 -20.33
N PRO A 140 -5.25 -32.98 -21.21
CA PRO A 140 -5.25 -34.06 -22.18
C PRO A 140 -5.32 -35.46 -21.51
N PRO A 141 -5.92 -36.47 -22.15
CA PRO A 141 -6.04 -37.81 -21.56
C PRO A 141 -4.69 -38.40 -21.13
N GLY A 142 -4.55 -38.73 -19.85
CA GLY A 142 -3.32 -39.27 -19.26
C GLY A 142 -2.31 -38.22 -18.78
N VAL A 143 -2.62 -36.93 -18.92
CA VAL A 143 -1.83 -35.82 -18.36
C VAL A 143 -2.47 -35.36 -17.06
N ASP A 144 -1.69 -35.33 -15.98
CA ASP A 144 -2.15 -34.96 -14.64
C ASP A 144 -1.60 -33.58 -14.23
N VAL A 145 -2.46 -32.68 -13.78
CA VAL A 145 -2.16 -31.26 -13.59
C VAL A 145 -2.59 -30.81 -12.19
N GLU A 146 -1.60 -30.56 -11.33
CA GLU A 146 -1.84 -30.06 -9.96
C GLU A 146 -1.87 -28.51 -9.95
N ILE A 147 -2.90 -27.91 -9.35
CA ILE A 147 -2.88 -26.49 -8.98
C ILE A 147 -2.37 -26.34 -7.55
N ALA A 148 -1.40 -25.44 -7.38
CA ALA A 148 -0.92 -24.98 -6.09
C ALA A 148 -0.96 -23.45 -6.01
N TRP A 149 -1.00 -22.91 -4.79
CA TRP A 149 -1.02 -21.46 -4.58
C TRP A 149 0.15 -20.99 -3.73
N ASN A 150 1.03 -20.17 -4.28
CA ASN A 150 2.22 -19.65 -3.60
C ASN A 150 2.18 -18.11 -3.62
N PRO A 151 1.42 -17.47 -2.72
CA PRO A 151 1.28 -16.02 -2.73
C PRO A 151 2.62 -15.28 -2.69
N GLU A 152 2.65 -14.12 -3.33
CA GLU A 152 3.76 -13.17 -3.25
C GLU A 152 3.57 -12.20 -2.07
N PHE A 153 4.66 -11.70 -1.49
CA PHE A 153 4.63 -10.69 -0.42
C PHE A 153 5.58 -9.51 -0.71
N LEU A 154 5.80 -9.23 -1.99
CA LEU A 154 6.76 -8.26 -2.48
C LEU A 154 6.27 -6.84 -2.19
N ARG A 155 7.18 -5.96 -1.77
CA ARG A 155 6.93 -4.52 -1.69
C ARG A 155 7.53 -3.87 -2.91
N GLU A 156 6.77 -3.07 -3.67
CA GLU A 156 7.37 -2.33 -4.79
C GLU A 156 8.56 -1.45 -4.32
N GLY A 157 9.61 -1.27 -5.12
CA GLY A 157 10.86 -0.63 -4.68
C GLY A 157 11.82 -1.55 -3.88
N TYR A 158 11.36 -2.74 -3.48
CA TYR A 158 12.11 -3.76 -2.75
C TYR A 158 11.82 -5.18 -3.26
N ALA A 159 11.12 -5.33 -4.39
CA ALA A 159 10.64 -6.61 -4.88
C ALA A 159 11.77 -7.56 -5.31
N VAL A 160 12.92 -7.05 -5.78
CA VAL A 160 14.13 -7.86 -5.99
C VAL A 160 14.63 -8.42 -4.66
N HIS A 161 14.77 -7.57 -3.64
CA HIS A 161 15.20 -7.99 -2.32
C HIS A 161 14.22 -9.01 -1.71
N ASP A 162 12.92 -8.71 -1.75
CA ASP A 162 11.86 -9.53 -1.16
C ASP A 162 11.64 -10.86 -1.91
N THR A 163 12.09 -10.98 -3.17
CA THR A 163 12.10 -12.25 -3.90
C THR A 163 13.28 -13.13 -3.49
N LEU A 164 14.44 -12.52 -3.24
CA LEU A 164 15.69 -13.23 -2.91
C LEU A 164 15.90 -13.44 -1.40
N HIS A 165 15.20 -12.67 -0.56
CA HIS A 165 15.27 -12.72 0.91
C HIS A 165 13.87 -12.55 1.54
N PRO A 166 12.87 -13.40 1.20
CA PRO A 166 11.51 -13.29 1.74
C PRO A 166 11.46 -13.63 3.23
N ASP A 167 10.59 -12.95 4.00
CA ASP A 167 10.40 -13.27 5.43
C ASP A 167 9.83 -14.69 5.67
N ARG A 168 9.16 -15.25 4.65
CA ARG A 168 8.48 -16.56 4.63
C ARG A 168 8.04 -16.92 3.21
N ILE A 169 7.88 -18.21 2.97
CA ILE A 169 7.26 -18.77 1.77
C ILE A 169 6.02 -19.56 2.22
N VAL A 170 4.86 -19.29 1.61
CA VAL A 170 3.59 -19.98 1.89
C VAL A 170 3.18 -20.78 0.66
N LEU A 171 2.78 -22.03 0.84
CA LEU A 171 2.29 -22.90 -0.21
C LEU A 171 0.96 -23.53 0.19
N GLY A 172 -0.09 -23.23 -0.55
CA GLY A 172 -1.36 -23.95 -0.55
C GLY A 172 -1.32 -25.11 -1.54
N ILE A 173 -1.76 -26.29 -1.11
CA ILE A 173 -1.91 -27.49 -1.95
C ILE A 173 -3.28 -28.15 -1.72
N GLN A 174 -3.64 -29.09 -2.59
CA GLN A 174 -4.74 -30.03 -2.35
C GLN A 174 -4.28 -31.17 -1.43
N GLN A 175 -5.23 -31.85 -0.76
CA GLN A 175 -4.91 -32.95 0.18
C GLN A 175 -4.29 -34.18 -0.51
N ASP A 176 -4.57 -34.37 -1.79
CA ASP A 176 -4.08 -35.40 -2.68
C ASP A 176 -2.95 -34.93 -3.62
N SER A 177 -2.43 -33.71 -3.42
CA SER A 177 -1.27 -33.21 -4.15
C SER A 177 -0.03 -34.06 -3.88
N THR A 178 0.63 -34.50 -4.94
CA THR A 178 1.79 -35.39 -4.91
C THR A 178 3.09 -34.72 -5.36
N ARG A 179 3.01 -33.62 -6.13
CA ARG A 179 4.16 -33.01 -6.81
C ARG A 179 4.44 -31.58 -6.35
N ALA A 180 3.40 -30.81 -6.02
CA ALA A 180 3.55 -29.37 -5.81
C ALA A 180 4.53 -28.99 -4.68
N GLU A 181 4.48 -29.66 -3.52
CA GLU A 181 5.40 -29.35 -2.42
C GLU A 181 6.87 -29.65 -2.80
N GLY A 182 7.13 -30.79 -3.46
CA GLY A 182 8.47 -31.15 -3.92
C GLY A 182 9.04 -30.14 -4.92
N ALA A 183 8.26 -29.79 -5.94
CA ALA A 183 8.65 -28.80 -6.94
C ALA A 183 8.97 -27.43 -6.32
N VAL A 184 8.14 -26.97 -5.37
CA VAL A 184 8.33 -25.68 -4.68
C VAL A 184 9.53 -25.71 -3.74
N ARG A 185 9.81 -26.83 -3.06
CA ARG A 185 11.02 -26.99 -2.24
C ARG A 185 12.30 -26.98 -3.07
N GLU A 186 12.29 -27.57 -4.26
CA GLU A 186 13.44 -27.51 -5.18
C GLU A 186 13.62 -26.10 -5.77
N LEU A 187 12.53 -25.43 -6.18
CA LEU A 187 12.53 -24.05 -6.69
C LEU A 187 13.05 -23.01 -5.69
N TYR A 188 12.83 -23.21 -4.39
CA TYR A 188 13.29 -22.30 -3.36
C TYR A 188 14.42 -22.88 -2.51
N GLY A 189 15.07 -23.97 -2.93
CA GLY A 189 16.09 -24.70 -2.17
C GLY A 189 17.12 -23.80 -1.48
N PRO A 190 17.82 -22.89 -2.20
CA PRO A 190 18.80 -21.97 -1.60
C PRO A 190 18.22 -21.06 -0.50
N LEU A 191 16.95 -20.68 -0.60
CA LEU A 191 16.26 -19.84 0.40
C LEU A 191 15.88 -20.66 1.64
N LEU A 192 15.46 -21.91 1.44
CA LEU A 192 15.13 -22.83 2.53
C LEU A 192 16.39 -23.24 3.31
N GLU A 193 17.51 -23.45 2.61
CA GLU A 193 18.84 -23.68 3.20
C GLU A 193 19.32 -22.45 4.00
N ALA A 194 19.01 -21.24 3.54
CA ALA A 194 19.25 -19.99 4.27
C ALA A 194 18.31 -19.79 5.49
N GLY A 195 17.38 -20.72 5.75
CA GLY A 195 16.51 -20.70 6.92
C GLY A 195 15.20 -19.93 6.73
N VAL A 196 14.80 -19.61 5.50
CA VAL A 196 13.49 -18.98 5.23
C VAL A 196 12.35 -19.91 5.69
N PRO A 197 11.42 -19.45 6.54
CA PRO A 197 10.27 -20.26 6.97
C PRO A 197 9.40 -20.70 5.79
N PHE A 198 9.13 -22.00 5.69
CA PHE A 198 8.26 -22.59 4.67
C PHE A 198 7.00 -23.18 5.31
N LEU A 199 5.84 -22.65 4.92
CA LEU A 199 4.54 -23.03 5.46
C LEU A 199 3.72 -23.73 4.37
N VAL A 200 3.39 -24.99 4.58
CA VAL A 200 2.49 -25.77 3.73
C VAL A 200 1.10 -25.81 4.37
N THR A 201 0.06 -25.57 3.57
CA THR A 201 -1.32 -25.43 4.03
C THR A 201 -2.30 -25.76 2.88
N ASP A 202 -3.60 -25.63 3.10
CA ASP A 202 -4.60 -25.78 2.04
C ASP A 202 -4.65 -24.55 1.11
N LEU A 203 -5.23 -24.73 -0.08
CA LEU A 203 -5.38 -23.66 -1.07
C LEU A 203 -6.06 -22.40 -0.50
N GLN A 204 -7.17 -22.59 0.23
CA GLN A 204 -8.00 -21.50 0.73
C GLN A 204 -7.26 -20.68 1.80
N THR A 205 -6.56 -21.34 2.72
CA THR A 205 -5.71 -20.68 3.72
C THR A 205 -4.58 -19.90 3.03
N ALA A 206 -3.91 -20.46 2.03
CA ALA A 206 -2.85 -19.75 1.31
C ALA A 206 -3.36 -18.48 0.60
N GLU A 207 -4.51 -18.54 -0.08
CA GLU A 207 -5.18 -17.37 -0.66
C GLU A 207 -5.53 -16.33 0.41
N LEU A 208 -6.08 -16.77 1.55
CA LEU A 208 -6.47 -15.89 2.66
C LEU A 208 -5.28 -15.20 3.34
N VAL A 209 -4.11 -15.83 3.46
CA VAL A 209 -2.93 -15.22 4.08
C VAL A 209 -2.53 -13.94 3.37
N LYS A 210 -2.59 -13.89 2.03
CA LYS A 210 -2.24 -12.69 1.25
C LYS A 210 -3.20 -11.53 1.51
N VAL A 211 -4.50 -11.76 1.33
CA VAL A 211 -5.50 -10.70 1.50
C VAL A 211 -5.60 -10.24 2.96
N SER A 212 -5.44 -11.16 3.93
CA SER A 212 -5.43 -10.84 5.36
C SER A 212 -4.20 -10.02 5.76
N ALA A 213 -3.01 -10.35 5.24
CA ALA A 213 -1.79 -9.57 5.48
C ALA A 213 -1.94 -8.14 4.93
N ASN A 214 -2.39 -7.99 3.68
CA ASN A 214 -2.60 -6.66 3.09
C ASN A 214 -3.68 -5.85 3.82
N ALA A 215 -4.78 -6.49 4.24
CA ALA A 215 -5.82 -5.86 5.04
C ALA A 215 -5.32 -5.40 6.42
N PHE A 216 -4.47 -6.18 7.09
CA PHE A 216 -3.87 -5.79 8.37
C PHE A 216 -2.88 -4.63 8.21
N LEU A 217 -2.05 -4.64 7.17
CA LEU A 217 -1.13 -3.53 6.87
C LEU A 217 -1.88 -2.21 6.57
N ALA A 218 -2.96 -2.27 5.76
CA ALA A 218 -3.85 -1.14 5.53
C ALA A 218 -4.49 -0.65 6.84
N THR A 219 -4.91 -1.59 7.71
CA THR A 219 -5.49 -1.27 9.02
C THR A 219 -4.49 -0.56 9.93
N LYS A 220 -3.20 -0.95 9.97
CA LYS A 220 -2.17 -0.24 10.74
C LYS A 220 -2.00 1.22 10.28
N ILE A 221 -1.97 1.45 8.96
CA ILE A 221 -1.86 2.80 8.39
C ILE A 221 -3.10 3.65 8.71
N SER A 222 -4.32 3.14 8.49
CA SER A 222 -5.53 3.90 8.80
C SER A 222 -5.73 4.11 10.30
N PHE A 223 -5.35 3.15 11.14
CA PHE A 223 -5.35 3.31 12.59
C PHE A 223 -4.49 4.50 13.02
N ILE A 224 -3.21 4.54 12.62
CA ILE A 224 -2.33 5.64 13.05
C ILE A 224 -2.75 6.98 12.42
N ASN A 225 -3.34 6.98 11.22
CA ASN A 225 -3.91 8.18 10.62
C ASN A 225 -5.11 8.71 11.42
N ALA A 226 -6.01 7.85 11.90
CA ALA A 226 -7.12 8.24 12.77
C ALA A 226 -6.61 8.75 14.13
N ILE A 227 -5.61 8.09 14.73
CA ILE A 227 -4.95 8.59 15.96
C ILE A 227 -4.30 9.96 15.73
N SER A 228 -3.74 10.23 14.54
CA SER A 228 -3.14 11.53 14.24
C SER A 228 -4.14 12.70 14.28
N GLU A 229 -5.41 12.45 13.95
CA GLU A 229 -6.47 13.47 14.06
C GLU A 229 -6.81 13.76 15.54
N VAL A 230 -6.73 12.74 16.41
CA VAL A 230 -6.82 12.92 17.87
C VAL A 230 -5.61 13.68 18.39
N CYS A 231 -4.41 13.43 17.86
CA CYS A 231 -3.21 14.21 18.20
C CYS A 231 -3.35 15.69 17.80
N GLU A 232 -3.87 16.00 16.61
CA GLU A 232 -4.17 17.38 16.17
C GLU A 232 -5.13 18.09 17.14
N ALA A 233 -6.19 17.40 17.59
CA ALA A 233 -7.18 17.96 18.50
C ALA A 233 -6.67 18.12 19.95
N ALA A 234 -5.85 17.18 20.43
CA ALA A 234 -5.30 17.18 21.79
C ALA A 234 -4.00 18.00 21.93
N GLY A 235 -3.36 18.39 20.83
CA GLY A 235 -2.06 19.07 20.83
C GLY A 235 -0.86 18.14 21.01
N ALA A 236 -1.00 16.85 20.69
CA ALA A 236 0.06 15.84 20.79
C ALA A 236 0.82 15.63 19.47
N ASP A 237 1.93 14.88 19.50
CA ASP A 237 2.72 14.49 18.33
C ASP A 237 2.50 13.00 17.99
N VAL A 238 1.95 12.71 16.81
CA VAL A 238 1.70 11.34 16.37
C VAL A 238 2.98 10.54 16.09
N SER A 239 4.09 11.20 15.74
CA SER A 239 5.35 10.55 15.41
C SER A 239 5.96 9.91 16.65
N LEU A 240 6.03 10.69 17.75
CA LEU A 240 6.49 10.22 19.05
C LEU A 240 5.54 9.14 19.62
N LEU A 241 4.23 9.28 19.40
CA LEU A 241 3.25 8.25 19.77
C LEU A 241 3.48 6.93 19.01
N ALA A 242 3.74 7.00 17.71
CA ALA A 242 4.03 5.83 16.88
C ALA A 242 5.34 5.14 17.30
N ASP A 243 6.36 5.91 17.66
CA ASP A 243 7.62 5.40 18.22
C ASP A 243 7.36 4.68 19.56
N ALA A 244 6.61 5.31 20.48
CA ALA A 244 6.25 4.73 21.77
C ALA A 244 5.45 3.41 21.64
N LEU A 245 4.47 3.34 20.73
CA LEU A 245 3.76 2.09 20.41
C LEU A 245 4.69 1.06 19.75
N GLY A 246 5.64 1.50 18.92
CA GLY A 246 6.52 0.64 18.15
C GLY A 246 7.56 -0.13 18.95
N TYR A 247 7.88 0.32 20.17
CA TYR A 247 8.73 -0.43 21.12
C TYR A 247 8.04 -1.67 21.71
N ASP A 248 6.71 -1.76 21.66
CA ASP A 248 5.99 -2.99 22.01
C ASP A 248 6.11 -3.99 20.85
N SER A 249 6.84 -5.08 21.07
CA SER A 249 7.09 -6.13 20.08
C SER A 249 5.81 -6.81 19.56
N ARG A 250 4.70 -6.72 20.29
CA ARG A 250 3.38 -7.23 19.88
C ARG A 250 2.71 -6.33 18.83
N ILE A 251 3.13 -5.06 18.74
CA ILE A 251 2.59 -4.05 17.82
C ILE A 251 3.56 -3.86 16.65
N GLY A 252 4.83 -3.62 16.95
CA GLY A 252 5.90 -3.35 15.99
C GLY A 252 5.79 -1.99 15.28
N ARG A 253 6.93 -1.29 15.15
CA ARG A 253 6.99 0.09 14.63
C ARG A 253 6.63 0.28 13.14
N GLN A 254 6.81 -0.75 12.33
CA GLN A 254 6.56 -0.68 10.88
C GLN A 254 5.07 -0.45 10.56
N PHE A 255 4.80 0.26 9.46
CA PHE A 255 3.43 0.66 9.02
C PHE A 255 2.68 1.58 9.99
N LEU A 256 3.39 2.26 10.91
CA LEU A 256 2.83 3.26 11.83
C LEU A 256 3.30 4.70 11.53
N ASN A 257 3.65 5.03 10.29
CA ASN A 257 3.91 6.41 9.90
C ASN A 257 2.59 7.07 9.47
N ALA A 258 2.10 8.03 10.27
CA ALA A 258 0.93 8.82 9.91
C ALA A 258 1.28 9.84 8.81
N GLY A 259 0.39 9.98 7.83
CA GLY A 259 0.62 10.83 6.67
C GLY A 259 -0.59 10.86 5.74
N LEU A 260 -0.32 10.95 4.44
CA LEU A 260 -1.32 11.15 3.39
C LEU A 260 -2.24 9.94 3.10
N GLY A 261 -1.93 8.78 3.69
CA GLY A 261 -2.61 7.52 3.45
C GLY A 261 -1.83 6.57 2.54
N PHE A 262 -2.42 5.41 2.27
CA PHE A 262 -1.92 4.41 1.33
C PHE A 262 -2.57 4.54 -0.06
N GLY A 263 -1.92 3.91 -1.04
CA GLY A 263 -2.34 3.81 -2.42
C GLY A 263 -1.61 2.64 -3.08
N GLY A 264 -1.33 2.75 -4.38
CA GLY A 264 -0.61 1.74 -5.16
C GLY A 264 -1.52 0.60 -5.65
N GLY A 265 -0.96 -0.29 -6.46
CA GLY A 265 -1.70 -1.39 -7.08
C GLY A 265 -2.27 -2.48 -6.15
N CYS A 266 -1.91 -2.52 -4.85
CA CYS A 266 -2.27 -3.62 -3.94
C CYS A 266 -3.29 -3.23 -2.87
N LEU A 267 -2.91 -2.44 -1.86
CA LEU A 267 -3.73 -2.28 -0.65
C LEU A 267 -5.17 -1.82 -0.90
N PRO A 268 -5.45 -0.78 -1.73
CA PRO A 268 -6.83 -0.34 -1.97
C PRO A 268 -7.69 -1.38 -2.71
N LYS A 269 -7.13 -2.10 -3.69
CA LYS A 269 -7.90 -3.12 -4.42
C LYS A 269 -8.13 -4.35 -3.56
N ASP A 270 -7.14 -4.76 -2.75
CA ASP A 270 -7.19 -6.00 -2.00
C ASP A 270 -8.18 -5.92 -0.84
N ILE A 271 -8.24 -4.79 -0.12
CA ILE A 271 -9.28 -4.61 0.93
C ILE A 271 -10.69 -4.60 0.33
N ARG A 272 -10.88 -3.95 -0.83
CA ARG A 272 -12.18 -3.88 -1.51
C ARG A 272 -12.61 -5.25 -2.04
N ALA A 273 -11.70 -5.96 -2.70
CA ALA A 273 -11.94 -7.33 -3.18
C ALA A 273 -12.20 -8.31 -2.03
N PHE A 274 -11.51 -8.17 -0.89
CA PHE A 274 -11.74 -9.02 0.27
C PHE A 274 -13.10 -8.76 0.92
N MET A 275 -13.52 -7.50 1.05
CA MET A 275 -14.90 -7.15 1.48
C MET A 275 -15.97 -7.72 0.54
N ALA A 276 -15.77 -7.60 -0.78
CA ALA A 276 -16.68 -8.17 -1.77
C ALA A 276 -16.78 -9.70 -1.60
N ARG A 277 -15.63 -10.38 -1.52
CA ARG A 277 -15.59 -11.84 -1.37
C ARG A 277 -16.19 -12.32 -0.05
N ALA A 278 -15.99 -11.60 1.06
CA ALA A 278 -16.66 -11.92 2.31
C ALA A 278 -18.18 -11.80 2.19
N GLY A 279 -18.69 -10.80 1.44
CA GLY A 279 -20.11 -10.69 1.10
C GLY A 279 -20.65 -11.89 0.32
N GLU A 280 -19.94 -12.31 -0.73
CA GLU A 280 -20.28 -13.51 -1.52
C GLU A 280 -20.32 -14.81 -0.69
N LEU A 281 -19.49 -14.89 0.36
CA LEU A 281 -19.40 -16.04 1.27
C LEU A 281 -20.37 -15.94 2.48
N GLY A 282 -21.19 -14.89 2.58
CA GLY A 282 -22.11 -14.69 3.71
C GLY A 282 -21.43 -14.26 5.02
N ALA A 283 -20.20 -13.76 4.94
CA ALA A 283 -19.38 -13.26 6.06
C ALA A 283 -19.20 -11.73 6.03
N ASP A 284 -20.15 -11.00 5.45
CA ASP A 284 -20.09 -9.55 5.21
C ASP A 284 -19.80 -8.73 6.48
N GLN A 285 -20.41 -9.12 7.61
CA GLN A 285 -20.25 -8.44 8.90
C GLN A 285 -18.81 -8.47 9.41
N ALA A 286 -18.06 -9.55 9.14
CA ALA A 286 -16.71 -9.77 9.67
C ALA A 286 -15.68 -8.74 9.17
N LEU A 287 -15.91 -8.15 7.98
CA LEU A 287 -15.01 -7.19 7.34
C LEU A 287 -15.56 -5.76 7.27
N THR A 288 -16.66 -5.47 7.98
CA THR A 288 -17.26 -4.12 7.99
C THR A 288 -16.27 -3.02 8.37
N PHE A 289 -15.34 -3.28 9.28
CA PHE A 289 -14.28 -2.35 9.69
C PHE A 289 -13.34 -1.93 8.54
N LEU A 290 -13.19 -2.74 7.48
CA LEU A 290 -12.37 -2.37 6.32
C LEU A 290 -12.98 -1.21 5.51
N ARG A 291 -14.30 -0.97 5.64
CA ARG A 291 -14.93 0.24 5.08
C ARG A 291 -14.45 1.49 5.80
N GLU A 292 -14.29 1.44 7.12
CA GLU A 292 -13.71 2.53 7.89
C GLU A 292 -12.22 2.70 7.59
N VAL A 293 -11.47 1.61 7.38
CA VAL A 293 -10.06 1.68 6.94
C VAL A 293 -9.92 2.44 5.61
N ASP A 294 -10.77 2.16 4.62
CA ASP A 294 -10.76 2.88 3.32
C ASP A 294 -11.30 4.32 3.44
N SER A 295 -12.34 4.54 4.24
CA SER A 295 -12.89 5.88 4.54
C SER A 295 -11.88 6.81 5.22
N ILE A 296 -11.16 6.30 6.23
CA ILE A 296 -10.03 7.00 6.85
C ILE A 296 -8.95 7.29 5.79
N ASN A 297 -8.62 6.32 4.93
CA ASN A 297 -7.60 6.53 3.90
C ASN A 297 -7.97 7.67 2.93
N MET A 298 -9.22 7.73 2.50
CA MET A 298 -9.70 8.77 1.57
C MET A 298 -9.78 10.15 2.24
N ARG A 299 -10.28 10.27 3.47
CA ARG A 299 -10.43 11.58 4.14
C ARG A 299 -9.08 12.28 4.41
N ARG A 300 -7.98 11.53 4.51
CA ARG A 300 -6.62 12.09 4.63
C ARG A 300 -6.19 12.90 3.41
N ARG A 301 -6.64 12.51 2.21
CA ARG A 301 -6.41 13.23 0.96
C ARG A 301 -7.13 14.59 0.99
N THR A 302 -8.40 14.60 1.40
CA THR A 302 -9.17 15.84 1.62
C THR A 302 -8.53 16.73 2.69
N ARG A 303 -8.12 16.15 3.83
CA ARG A 303 -7.45 16.89 4.92
C ARG A 303 -6.16 17.58 4.48
N MET A 304 -5.40 16.98 3.57
CA MET A 304 -4.22 17.63 2.97
C MET A 304 -4.59 18.85 2.12
N VAL A 305 -5.69 18.79 1.35
CA VAL A 305 -6.19 19.95 0.57
C VAL A 305 -6.62 21.08 1.50
N GLU A 306 -7.29 20.79 2.62
CA GLU A 306 -7.62 21.79 3.65
C GLU A 306 -6.36 22.43 4.26
N LEU A 307 -5.34 21.61 4.55
CA LEU A 307 -4.09 22.06 5.15
C LEU A 307 -3.31 22.97 4.18
N ALA A 308 -3.24 22.61 2.90
CA ALA A 308 -2.68 23.44 1.83
C ALA A 308 -3.46 24.75 1.63
N THR A 309 -4.80 24.70 1.68
CA THR A 309 -5.67 25.89 1.64
C THR A 309 -5.35 26.84 2.79
N ALA A 310 -5.20 26.33 4.02
CA ALA A 310 -4.82 27.14 5.18
C ALA A 310 -3.39 27.70 5.04
N ALA A 311 -2.45 26.90 4.53
CA ALA A 311 -1.07 27.33 4.29
C ALA A 311 -0.99 28.52 3.32
N CYS A 312 -1.82 28.50 2.26
CA CYS A 312 -2.00 29.56 1.26
C CYS A 312 -2.85 30.76 1.76
N GLY A 313 -3.23 30.81 3.03
CA GLY A 313 -3.98 31.94 3.61
C GLY A 313 -5.51 31.85 3.49
N GLY A 314 -6.05 30.66 3.22
CA GLY A 314 -7.50 30.39 3.24
C GLY A 314 -8.17 30.32 1.87
N SER A 315 -7.42 30.46 0.77
CA SER A 315 -7.91 30.28 -0.61
C SER A 315 -6.83 29.64 -1.47
N LEU A 316 -7.24 28.84 -2.45
CA LEU A 316 -6.38 28.23 -3.47
C LEU A 316 -6.49 28.96 -4.84
N LEU A 317 -7.45 29.87 -5.00
CA LEU A 317 -7.72 30.54 -6.27
C LEU A 317 -6.53 31.40 -6.71
N GLY A 318 -5.85 31.00 -7.79
CA GLY A 318 -4.67 31.68 -8.32
C GLY A 318 -3.37 31.41 -7.55
N ALA A 319 -3.38 30.52 -6.55
CA ALA A 319 -2.17 30.07 -5.85
C ALA A 319 -1.32 29.19 -6.79
N ASN A 320 0.00 29.38 -6.77
CA ASN A 320 0.96 28.52 -7.46
C ASN A 320 1.54 27.51 -6.46
N ILE A 321 1.33 26.21 -6.67
CA ILE A 321 1.69 25.16 -5.70
C ILE A 321 2.64 24.16 -6.33
N ALA A 322 3.77 23.96 -5.67
CA ALA A 322 4.71 22.89 -5.99
C ALA A 322 4.27 21.60 -5.29
N VAL A 323 4.17 20.49 -6.02
CA VAL A 323 3.91 19.16 -5.46
C VAL A 323 5.11 18.25 -5.74
N LEU A 324 5.83 17.91 -4.67
CA LEU A 324 6.98 17.02 -4.70
C LEU A 324 6.51 15.61 -4.34
N GLY A 325 6.40 14.77 -5.37
CA GLY A 325 5.90 13.39 -5.31
C GLY A 325 4.69 13.17 -6.22
N ALA A 326 4.75 12.12 -7.04
CA ALA A 326 3.65 11.63 -7.87
C ALA A 326 3.43 10.13 -7.68
N ALA A 327 4.51 9.36 -7.45
CA ALA A 327 4.42 7.96 -7.05
C ALA A 327 3.68 7.79 -5.72
N PHE A 328 2.99 6.67 -5.50
CA PHE A 328 2.25 6.47 -4.23
C PHE A 328 3.18 6.33 -3.00
N LYS A 329 4.45 5.97 -3.23
CA LYS A 329 5.55 5.82 -2.26
C LYS A 329 6.90 6.00 -2.98
N PRO A 330 8.03 6.21 -2.28
CA PRO A 330 9.35 6.26 -2.92
C PRO A 330 9.78 4.90 -3.52
N GLU A 331 10.81 4.96 -4.37
CA GLU A 331 11.42 3.83 -5.10
C GLU A 331 10.47 3.05 -6.03
N SER A 332 9.34 3.63 -6.43
CA SER A 332 8.43 3.08 -7.46
C SER A 332 8.04 4.18 -8.47
N ASP A 333 7.75 3.81 -9.72
CA ASP A 333 7.11 4.69 -10.71
C ASP A 333 5.57 4.51 -10.77
N ASP A 334 5.00 3.70 -9.87
CA ASP A 334 3.56 3.43 -9.83
C ASP A 334 2.76 4.62 -9.26
N VAL A 335 1.73 5.00 -10.02
CA VAL A 335 0.80 6.09 -9.71
C VAL A 335 -0.64 5.60 -9.46
N ARG A 336 -0.90 4.28 -9.55
CA ARG A 336 -2.23 3.69 -9.30
C ARG A 336 -2.69 4.08 -7.89
N ASP A 337 -3.88 4.70 -7.81
CA ASP A 337 -4.44 5.27 -6.58
C ASP A 337 -3.45 6.15 -5.77
N SER A 338 -2.55 6.88 -6.45
CA SER A 338 -1.58 7.75 -5.79
C SER A 338 -2.28 8.83 -4.94
N PRO A 339 -2.03 8.88 -3.62
CA PRO A 339 -2.57 9.94 -2.76
C PRO A 339 -2.05 11.32 -3.16
N ALA A 340 -0.80 11.41 -3.64
CA ALA A 340 -0.16 12.65 -4.04
C ALA A 340 -0.84 13.27 -5.29
N LEU A 341 -1.09 12.47 -6.33
CA LEU A 341 -1.79 12.95 -7.53
C LEU A 341 -3.27 13.24 -7.27
N ASN A 342 -3.92 12.48 -6.38
CA ASN A 342 -5.28 12.76 -5.96
C ASN A 342 -5.39 14.14 -5.28
N VAL A 343 -4.43 14.49 -4.41
CA VAL A 343 -4.32 15.85 -3.83
C VAL A 343 -4.03 16.89 -4.91
N ALA A 344 -3.05 16.66 -5.79
CA ALA A 344 -2.68 17.59 -6.86
C ALA A 344 -3.88 17.94 -7.76
N GLY A 345 -4.66 16.93 -8.17
CA GLY A 345 -5.91 17.12 -8.92
C GLY A 345 -6.97 17.90 -8.14
N GLN A 346 -7.15 17.61 -6.84
CA GLN A 346 -8.08 18.38 -6.00
C GLN A 346 -7.65 19.85 -5.83
N LEU A 347 -6.34 20.13 -5.68
CA LEU A 347 -5.82 21.50 -5.60
C LEU A 347 -6.09 22.27 -6.90
N GLN A 348 -5.84 21.65 -8.06
CA GLN A 348 -6.16 22.22 -9.37
C GLN A 348 -7.67 22.51 -9.52
N LEU A 349 -8.54 21.59 -9.11
CA LEU A 349 -9.99 21.77 -9.14
C LEU A 349 -10.48 22.92 -8.23
N ASN A 350 -9.71 23.28 -7.19
CA ASN A 350 -9.97 24.44 -6.32
C ASN A 350 -9.31 25.74 -6.83
N GLY A 351 -8.78 25.76 -8.06
CA GLY A 351 -8.30 26.96 -8.73
C GLY A 351 -6.81 27.28 -8.56
N ALA A 352 -6.01 26.35 -8.02
CA ALA A 352 -4.55 26.50 -7.97
C ALA A 352 -3.89 26.10 -9.31
N ALA A 353 -2.79 26.75 -9.66
CA ALA A 353 -1.82 26.22 -10.60
C ALA A 353 -0.93 25.22 -9.85
N VAL A 354 -0.81 23.99 -10.35
CA VAL A 354 -0.11 22.90 -9.65
C VAL A 354 1.00 22.34 -10.52
N ASN A 355 2.24 22.46 -10.07
CA ASN A 355 3.44 21.94 -10.75
C ASN A 355 3.94 20.72 -9.99
N VAL A 356 3.83 19.54 -10.60
CA VAL A 356 4.23 18.26 -10.02
C VAL A 356 5.65 17.90 -10.43
N TYR A 357 6.47 17.46 -9.49
CA TYR A 357 7.75 16.81 -9.78
C TYR A 357 7.88 15.47 -9.05
N ASP A 358 8.40 14.46 -9.74
CA ASP A 358 8.74 13.15 -9.20
C ASP A 358 9.97 12.59 -9.96
N PRO A 359 10.96 11.97 -9.28
CA PRO A 359 12.17 11.48 -9.95
C PRO A 359 11.98 10.26 -10.86
N LYS A 360 10.82 9.57 -10.80
CA LYS A 360 10.57 8.33 -11.55
C LYS A 360 9.18 8.25 -12.21
N ALA A 361 8.15 8.85 -11.62
CA ALA A 361 6.76 8.59 -11.98
C ALA A 361 6.12 9.59 -12.97
N LEU A 362 6.86 10.59 -13.50
CA LEU A 362 6.29 11.66 -14.33
C LEU A 362 5.51 11.15 -15.56
N ASP A 363 6.08 10.24 -16.35
CA ASP A 363 5.43 9.65 -17.52
C ASP A 363 4.08 8.99 -17.18
N ASN A 364 4.04 8.23 -16.09
CA ASN A 364 2.83 7.54 -15.65
C ASN A 364 1.82 8.53 -15.06
N ALA A 365 2.29 9.53 -14.32
CA ALA A 365 1.48 10.60 -13.76
C ALA A 365 0.79 11.42 -14.88
N GLN A 366 1.54 11.86 -15.89
CA GLN A 366 1.04 12.66 -17.00
C GLN A 366 0.00 11.91 -17.84
N ARG A 367 0.14 10.58 -18.01
CA ARG A 367 -0.88 9.75 -18.66
C ARG A 367 -2.19 9.70 -17.87
N LEU A 368 -2.13 9.76 -16.54
CA LEU A 368 -3.30 9.64 -15.66
C LEU A 368 -3.95 10.99 -15.32
N PHE A 369 -3.17 12.06 -15.20
CA PHE A 369 -3.62 13.42 -14.89
C PHE A 369 -3.06 14.46 -15.89
N PRO A 370 -3.41 14.36 -17.19
CA PRO A 370 -2.80 15.17 -18.27
C PRO A 370 -3.07 16.69 -18.18
N THR A 371 -3.92 17.14 -17.25
CA THR A 371 -4.23 18.55 -17.02
C THR A 371 -3.32 19.23 -16.00
N LEU A 372 -2.52 18.48 -15.23
CA LEU A 372 -1.54 19.02 -14.29
C LEU A 372 -0.28 19.50 -15.04
N ASN A 373 0.43 20.48 -14.46
CA ASN A 373 1.75 20.83 -14.96
C ASN A 373 2.79 19.86 -14.39
N TYR A 374 3.79 19.51 -15.18
CA TYR A 374 4.89 18.64 -14.78
C TYR A 374 6.22 19.35 -15.00
N ALA A 375 7.00 19.47 -13.93
CA ALA A 375 8.36 20.00 -13.96
C ALA A 375 9.37 18.86 -14.14
N VAL A 376 10.59 19.18 -14.60
CA VAL A 376 11.71 18.24 -14.72
C VAL A 376 12.68 18.29 -13.53
N SER A 377 12.46 19.20 -12.57
CA SER A 377 13.31 19.41 -11.39
C SER A 377 12.52 19.93 -10.18
N VAL A 378 13.10 19.85 -8.98
CA VAL A 378 12.50 20.45 -7.76
C VAL A 378 12.47 21.97 -7.90
N GLU A 379 13.56 22.54 -8.41
CA GLU A 379 13.76 23.98 -8.57
C GLU A 379 12.69 24.59 -9.47
N GLU A 380 12.40 23.95 -10.60
CA GLU A 380 11.33 24.36 -11.52
C GLU A 380 9.94 24.20 -10.90
N ALA A 381 9.66 23.08 -10.20
CA ALA A 381 8.36 22.89 -9.54
C ALA A 381 8.08 23.98 -8.49
N CYS A 382 9.12 24.41 -7.78
CA CYS A 382 9.06 25.41 -6.71
C CYS A 382 9.17 26.86 -7.19
N GLU A 383 9.49 27.11 -8.46
CA GLU A 383 9.67 28.44 -9.02
C GLU A 383 8.39 29.29 -8.86
N ARG A 384 8.51 30.38 -8.10
CA ARG A 384 7.44 31.31 -7.69
C ARG A 384 6.26 30.65 -6.97
N ALA A 385 6.47 29.50 -6.32
CA ALA A 385 5.42 28.80 -5.56
C ALA A 385 5.03 29.57 -4.28
N ASP A 386 3.74 29.58 -3.98
CA ASP A 386 3.13 30.16 -2.77
C ASP A 386 3.10 29.13 -1.62
N ALA A 387 3.16 27.83 -1.95
CA ALA A 387 3.41 26.74 -1.03
C ALA A 387 4.11 25.56 -1.73
N VAL A 388 4.97 24.85 -1.01
CA VAL A 388 5.60 23.58 -1.42
C VAL A 388 4.98 22.43 -0.64
N LEU A 389 4.53 21.38 -1.31
CA LEU A 389 3.93 20.19 -0.71
C LEU A 389 4.84 18.98 -0.93
N VAL A 390 5.30 18.34 0.15
CA VAL A 390 6.03 17.05 0.07
C VAL A 390 5.04 15.92 0.32
N LEU A 391 4.66 15.22 -0.76
CA LEU A 391 3.58 14.22 -0.75
C LEU A 391 4.06 12.78 -1.00
N THR A 392 5.34 12.59 -1.33
CA THR A 392 6.00 11.27 -1.40
C THR A 392 7.42 11.39 -0.86
N GLU A 393 7.79 10.54 0.09
CA GLU A 393 9.00 10.63 0.91
C GLU A 393 10.29 10.13 0.20
N TRP A 394 10.50 10.58 -1.05
CA TRP A 394 11.74 10.35 -1.79
C TRP A 394 12.95 10.95 -1.06
N ARG A 395 14.09 10.25 -1.05
CA ARG A 395 15.30 10.68 -0.33
C ARG A 395 15.74 12.10 -0.68
N GLN A 396 15.70 12.45 -1.98
CA GLN A 396 16.02 13.80 -2.44
C GLN A 396 15.08 14.90 -1.92
N PHE A 397 13.84 14.58 -1.53
CA PHE A 397 12.89 15.53 -0.93
C PHE A 397 13.07 15.63 0.59
N VAL A 398 13.39 14.50 1.24
CA VAL A 398 13.74 14.44 2.67
C VAL A 398 15.01 15.24 2.97
N ASP A 399 16.02 15.15 2.10
CA ASP A 399 17.31 15.82 2.27
C ASP A 399 17.32 17.31 1.85
N LEU A 400 16.20 17.84 1.32
CA LEU A 400 16.12 19.21 0.79
C LEU A 400 16.66 20.26 1.76
N ASP A 401 17.35 21.24 1.18
CA ASP A 401 17.87 22.37 1.92
C ASP A 401 16.92 23.57 1.88
N PRO A 402 16.40 24.02 3.04
CA PRO A 402 15.43 25.11 3.09
C PRO A 402 16.02 26.46 2.68
N ASP A 403 17.34 26.65 2.79
CA ASP A 403 18.02 27.87 2.37
C ASP A 403 18.21 27.88 0.84
N GLY A 404 18.67 26.77 0.25
CA GLY A 404 18.77 26.62 -1.21
C GLY A 404 17.45 26.77 -1.98
N LEU A 405 16.30 26.47 -1.34
CA LEU A 405 14.96 26.64 -1.94
C LEU A 405 14.35 28.02 -1.69
N ALA A 406 14.89 28.80 -0.75
CA ALA A 406 14.26 30.01 -0.22
C ALA A 406 14.07 31.14 -1.24
N ASP A 407 14.97 31.23 -2.22
CA ASP A 407 14.96 32.27 -3.27
C ASP A 407 14.18 31.85 -4.53
N ARG A 408 13.70 30.59 -4.58
CA ARG A 408 12.85 30.06 -5.66
C ARG A 408 11.37 30.30 -5.41
N VAL A 409 10.95 30.18 -4.17
CA VAL A 409 9.54 30.31 -3.77
C VAL A 409 9.13 31.78 -3.61
N ARG A 410 7.85 32.07 -3.83
CA ARG A 410 7.27 33.39 -3.52
C ARG A 410 7.01 33.55 -2.02
N ALA A 411 6.72 32.46 -1.33
CA ALA A 411 6.54 32.41 0.11
C ALA A 411 7.24 31.18 0.69
N ARG A 412 7.96 31.37 1.81
CA ARG A 412 8.61 30.28 2.57
C ARG A 412 7.55 29.49 3.35
N VAL A 413 6.73 28.73 2.62
CA VAL A 413 5.64 27.90 3.14
C VAL A 413 5.83 26.48 2.63
N ILE A 414 5.88 25.53 3.55
CA ILE A 414 5.99 24.10 3.23
C ILE A 414 4.96 23.28 4.00
N VAL A 415 4.39 22.29 3.32
CA VAL A 415 3.39 21.36 3.85
C VAL A 415 3.94 19.94 3.68
N ASP A 416 4.24 19.28 4.80
CA ASP A 416 4.73 17.91 4.82
C ASP A 416 3.55 16.94 5.02
N GLY A 417 3.21 16.21 3.96
CA GLY A 417 2.17 15.19 3.98
C GLY A 417 2.64 13.81 4.44
N ARG A 418 3.92 13.64 4.73
CA ARG A 418 4.55 12.35 5.08
C ARG A 418 5.24 12.35 6.44
N ASN A 419 5.32 13.49 7.12
CA ASN A 419 6.07 13.68 8.37
C ASN A 419 7.54 13.23 8.24
N CYS A 420 8.15 13.60 7.11
CA CYS A 420 9.47 13.19 6.69
C CYS A 420 10.54 14.29 6.81
N LEU A 421 10.15 15.55 7.05
CA LEU A 421 11.06 16.69 7.13
C LEU A 421 11.45 17.04 8.57
N GLU A 422 12.71 17.46 8.78
CA GLU A 422 13.18 17.96 10.08
C GLU A 422 12.57 19.35 10.38
N PHE A 423 11.44 19.37 11.07
CA PHE A 423 10.67 20.57 11.42
C PHE A 423 11.51 21.73 11.96
N ALA A 424 12.45 21.44 12.88
CA ALA A 424 13.31 22.45 13.51
C ALA A 424 14.34 23.06 12.55
N ARG A 425 14.78 22.36 11.49
CA ARG A 425 15.65 22.91 10.43
C ARG A 425 14.88 23.92 9.58
N TRP A 426 13.71 23.52 9.08
CA TRP A 426 12.86 24.37 8.24
C TRP A 426 12.38 25.63 8.97
N GLN A 427 11.96 25.52 10.23
CA GLN A 427 11.58 26.69 11.03
C GLN A 427 12.74 27.67 11.26
N ARG A 428 13.96 27.18 11.51
CA ARG A 428 15.15 28.04 11.70
C ARG A 428 15.52 28.82 10.43
N ALA A 429 15.30 28.25 9.24
CA ALA A 429 15.44 28.93 7.94
C ALA A 429 14.27 29.91 7.61
N GLY A 430 13.34 30.11 8.56
CA GLY A 430 12.23 31.07 8.43
C GLY A 430 11.02 30.55 7.66
N TRP A 431 10.86 29.23 7.49
CA TRP A 431 9.71 28.65 6.81
C TRP A 431 8.52 28.45 7.75
N ARG A 432 7.30 28.75 7.25
CA ARG A 432 6.03 28.32 7.86
C ARG A 432 5.82 26.85 7.49
N VAL A 433 5.99 25.96 8.46
CA VAL A 433 5.88 24.50 8.26
C VAL A 433 4.53 23.99 8.75
N PHE A 434 3.78 23.35 7.87
CA PHE A 434 2.51 22.67 8.15
C PHE A 434 2.72 21.15 8.04
N ARG A 435 2.09 20.37 8.92
CA ARG A 435 2.22 18.90 8.97
C ARG A 435 0.90 18.25 9.34
N LEU A 436 0.65 17.03 8.87
CA LEU A 436 -0.47 16.20 9.34
C LEU A 436 -0.16 15.59 10.72
N GLY A 437 -1.13 15.54 11.62
CA GLY A 437 -0.95 14.93 12.94
C GLY A 437 -0.25 15.81 13.98
N ALA A 438 -0.11 17.12 13.73
CA ALA A 438 0.63 18.05 14.58
C ALA A 438 -0.14 19.37 14.85
N PRO A 439 0.14 20.08 15.95
CA PRO A 439 -0.47 21.39 16.23
C PRO A 439 -0.17 22.42 15.14
N ARG A 440 -1.15 23.29 14.83
CA ARG A 440 -0.93 24.43 13.91
C ARG A 440 0.14 25.39 14.47
N PRO A 441 1.00 25.98 13.61
CA PRO A 441 1.94 27.02 14.03
C PRO A 441 1.26 28.16 14.79
N SER A 442 1.82 28.56 15.93
CA SER A 442 1.21 29.50 16.88
C SER A 442 1.07 30.95 16.36
N GLY A 443 1.66 31.29 15.21
CA GLY A 443 1.65 32.65 14.65
C GLY A 443 0.35 33.11 13.96
N ASP A 444 -0.56 32.20 13.58
CA ASP A 444 -1.77 32.58 12.83
C ASP A 444 -2.90 33.17 13.71
N ARG A 445 -2.76 33.20 15.06
CA ARG A 445 -3.80 33.73 15.97
C ARG A 445 -3.90 35.27 15.99
N GLU A 446 -2.85 36.00 15.61
CA GLU A 446 -2.81 37.47 15.77
C GLU A 446 -3.38 38.27 14.58
N ARG A 447 -3.60 37.66 13.41
CA ARG A 447 -4.04 38.38 12.20
C ARG A 447 -5.56 38.45 11.98
N GLY A 448 -6.36 37.80 12.83
CA GLY A 448 -7.83 37.82 12.73
C GLY A 448 -8.55 38.81 13.66
N GLY A 449 -7.81 39.56 14.49
CA GLY A 449 -8.33 40.17 15.72
C GLY A 449 -8.33 41.70 15.82
N ALA A 450 -8.36 42.45 14.72
CA ALA A 450 -8.34 43.92 14.76
C ALA A 450 -9.26 44.55 13.71
N GLY A 451 -10.59 44.54 13.95
CA GLY A 451 -11.52 45.03 12.92
C GLY A 451 -13.01 44.99 13.24
N ARG A 452 -13.46 45.46 14.42
CA ARG A 452 -14.84 45.95 14.63
C ARG A 452 -14.94 46.81 15.88
N SER A 453 -15.04 48.13 15.67
CA SER A 453 -15.24 49.15 16.70
C SER A 453 -16.64 49.09 17.32
N ALA A 454 -16.75 49.43 18.59
CA ALA A 454 -18.01 49.42 19.34
C ALA A 454 -18.96 50.59 18.95
N SER A 455 -20.24 50.28 18.77
CA SER A 455 -21.37 51.22 18.91
C SER A 455 -22.69 50.45 19.12
N GLY A 456 -23.59 50.94 20.00
CA GLY A 456 -24.95 50.39 20.14
C GLY A 456 -25.42 50.11 21.59
N ARG A 457 -26.18 51.04 22.17
CA ARG A 457 -26.67 51.04 23.57
C ARG A 457 -27.90 50.15 23.83
N ARG A 458 -27.93 49.56 25.04
CA ARG A 458 -29.04 49.48 26.06
C ARG A 458 -30.43 48.86 25.74
N GLY A 459 -30.93 48.12 26.74
CA GLY A 459 -32.35 47.77 27.00
C GLY A 459 -32.67 46.29 26.75
N LEU A 460 -33.46 45.56 27.55
CA LEU A 460 -34.21 45.82 28.80
C LEU A 460 -34.30 44.50 29.62
N ALA A 461 -34.83 44.54 30.85
CA ALA A 461 -34.87 43.42 31.80
C ALA A 461 -36.24 42.66 31.83
N GLU A 462 -36.38 41.76 32.83
CA GLU A 462 -37.61 41.07 33.31
C GLU A 462 -38.09 39.85 32.48
N ILE A 463 -38.64 38.74 33.02
CA ILE A 463 -38.89 38.20 34.39
C ILE A 463 -38.91 36.64 34.25
N ALA A 464 -38.41 35.78 35.17
CA ALA A 464 -39.20 35.13 36.24
C ALA A 464 -38.38 34.19 37.16
N SER A 465 -38.70 34.21 38.46
CA SER A 465 -38.41 33.18 39.48
C SER A 465 -39.73 32.39 39.77
N ALA A 466 -39.88 31.39 40.65
CA ALA A 466 -39.03 30.63 41.57
C ALA A 466 -39.78 29.31 41.91
N ALA A 467 -39.09 28.29 42.44
CA ALA A 467 -39.70 27.28 43.32
C ALA A 467 -38.62 26.72 44.27
N GLU A 468 -38.92 26.69 45.57
CA GLU A 468 -38.01 26.32 46.67
C GLU A 468 -38.61 25.18 47.54
N PRO A 469 -37.99 24.67 48.64
CA PRO A 469 -37.84 23.21 48.77
C PRO A 469 -38.33 22.60 50.10
N GLY A 470 -38.16 21.27 50.23
CA GLY A 470 -38.05 20.56 51.50
C GLY A 470 -38.41 19.06 51.38
N ALA A 471 -38.09 18.16 52.31
CA ALA A 471 -37.06 18.06 53.35
C ALA A 471 -37.31 16.73 54.13
N ALA A 472 -36.23 16.05 54.55
CA ALA A 472 -36.16 14.97 55.58
C ALA A 472 -36.87 13.61 55.35
N GLY A 473 -36.19 12.48 55.71
CA GLY A 473 -36.90 11.19 55.78
C GLY A 473 -36.17 9.83 55.99
N ARG A 474 -35.14 9.71 56.85
CA ARG A 474 -34.67 8.44 57.51
C ARG A 474 -34.08 7.26 56.67
N ARG A 475 -33.06 6.60 57.25
CA ARG A 475 -32.59 5.22 56.90
C ARG A 475 -33.34 4.17 57.75
N PRO A 476 -33.29 2.86 57.41
CA PRO A 476 -32.20 2.00 57.93
C PRO A 476 -31.59 1.00 56.90
N ARG A 477 -30.44 0.39 57.29
CA ARG A 477 -29.78 -0.82 56.73
C ARG A 477 -30.12 -2.03 57.65
N PRO A 478 -29.97 -3.32 57.29
CA PRO A 478 -28.83 -3.99 56.60
C PRO A 478 -29.28 -4.73 55.31
N SER A 479 -28.72 -5.83 54.76
CA SER A 479 -27.65 -6.80 55.12
C SER A 479 -27.07 -7.50 53.86
N GLY A 480 -25.95 -8.25 54.00
CA GLY A 480 -25.32 -9.09 52.96
C GLY A 480 -23.82 -8.76 52.80
N GLU A 481 -22.91 -9.51 53.42
CA GLU A 481 -22.31 -10.78 52.94
C GLU A 481 -21.32 -10.55 51.77
N THR A 482 -20.06 -10.29 52.09
CA THR A 482 -18.93 -11.27 52.14
C THR A 482 -18.34 -11.61 50.77
N ALA A 483 -17.24 -10.95 50.44
CA ALA A 483 -16.29 -11.39 49.43
C ALA A 483 -14.88 -11.03 49.91
N ASP A 484 -14.17 -12.00 50.49
CA ASP A 484 -12.72 -11.91 50.73
C ASP A 484 -12.15 -13.32 50.95
N SER A 485 -11.44 -13.84 49.94
CA SER A 485 -10.33 -14.79 50.04
C SER A 485 -10.00 -15.36 48.66
N PHE A 486 -8.82 -15.02 48.14
CA PHE A 486 -7.80 -16.04 47.82
C PHE A 486 -6.44 -15.36 47.64
N ALA A 487 -5.41 -15.91 48.26
CA ALA A 487 -4.04 -15.43 48.19
C ALA A 487 -3.08 -16.61 48.04
N MET A 488 -1.92 -16.34 47.44
CA MET A 488 -0.81 -17.28 47.19
C MET A 488 -1.11 -18.37 46.12
N ALA A 489 -0.13 -18.96 45.42
CA ALA A 489 1.31 -18.98 45.71
C ALA A 489 2.23 -18.90 44.47
N SER A 490 3.51 -18.71 44.78
CA SER A 490 4.67 -18.57 43.91
C SER A 490 5.21 -19.90 43.33
N SER A 491 5.96 -19.75 42.22
CA SER A 491 7.19 -20.49 41.84
C SER A 491 7.19 -21.95 41.32
N ALA A 492 8.03 -22.11 40.27
CA ALA A 492 9.04 -23.17 40.06
C ALA A 492 8.81 -24.29 39.01
N ASP A 493 9.50 -24.11 37.87
CA ASP A 493 10.56 -25.01 37.35
C ASP A 493 10.18 -26.27 36.50
N ARG A 494 10.83 -26.37 35.31
CA ARG A 494 10.95 -27.53 34.37
C ARG A 494 9.67 -27.91 33.58
N ARG A 495 9.73 -28.27 32.30
CA ARG A 495 10.84 -28.58 31.37
C ARG A 495 10.69 -27.84 30.04
#